data_AF-A0A974P2B9-F1
#
_entry.id   AF-A0A974P2B9-F1
#
_cell.length_a   1.000
_cell.length_b   1.000
_cell.length_c   1.000
_cell.angle_alpha   90.00
_cell.angle_beta   90.00
_cell.angle_gamma   90.00
#
_symmetry.space_group_name_H-M   'P 1'
#
loop_
_entity.id
_entity.type
_entity.pdbx_description
1 polymer ?
#
loop_
_entity_poly.entity_id
_entity_poly.type
_entity_poly.pdbx_seq_one_letter_code
_entity_poly.pdbx_strand_id
1 'polypeptide(L)'
;MPILLPNDADLMGGARIYSFGDYYSITANLSGARVSLTGTAETMSLPATSKLNLPNIGPEQLVIQRTVDGQLASFVRYGVLYTAELRCDTPSDTRCRTETYVRSLVAKSTVVVMGKAARQAAGLGA
;
A
#
# COMPACT_ATOMS: atom_id res chain seq x y z
N MET A 1 -7.50 3.18 -11.74
CA MET A 1 -6.97 2.18 -10.79
C MET A 1 -6.72 2.87 -9.45
N PRO A 2 -7.43 2.53 -8.38
CA PRO A 2 -7.07 3.00 -7.05
C PRO A 2 -5.75 2.37 -6.58
N ILE A 3 -4.85 3.19 -6.03
CA ILE A 3 -3.57 2.78 -5.46
C ILE A 3 -3.55 3.07 -3.97
N LEU A 4 -2.90 2.19 -3.23
CA LEU A 4 -2.66 2.36 -1.81
C LEU A 4 -1.35 3.12 -1.61
N LEU A 5 -1.42 4.36 -1.15
CA LEU A 5 -0.26 5.15 -0.77
C LEU A 5 -0.08 5.13 0.75
N PRO A 6 1.13 4.80 1.26
CA PRO A 6 1.42 4.91 2.68
C PRO A 6 1.51 6.39 3.06
N ASN A 7 0.84 6.81 4.13
CA ASN A 7 0.98 8.15 4.69
C ASN A 7 2.15 8.17 5.70
N ASP A 8 3.36 7.98 5.18
CA ASP A 8 4.59 7.89 5.96
C ASP A 8 5.75 8.50 5.13
N ALA A 9 6.35 9.57 5.65
CA ALA A 9 7.36 10.34 4.91
C ALA A 9 8.64 9.53 4.64
N ASP A 10 9.02 8.63 5.54
CA ASP A 10 10.22 7.80 5.40
C ASP A 10 10.01 6.74 4.32
N LEU A 11 8.81 6.15 4.26
CA LEU A 11 8.45 5.24 3.18
C LEU A 11 8.36 5.97 1.83
N MET A 12 7.78 7.16 1.81
CA MET A 12 7.61 7.94 0.58
C MET A 12 8.93 8.49 0.03
N GLY A 13 9.90 8.82 0.88
CA GLY A 13 11.21 9.34 0.46
C GLY A 13 12.04 8.37 -0.38
N GLY A 14 11.76 7.06 -0.30
CA GLY A 14 12.45 6.01 -1.06
C GLY A 14 11.52 5.13 -1.90
N ALA A 15 10.25 5.51 -2.06
CA ALA A 15 9.25 4.71 -2.74
C ALA A 15 9.48 4.64 -4.26
N ARG A 16 9.37 3.43 -4.83
CA ARG A 16 9.28 3.20 -6.27
C ARG A 16 7.92 2.64 -6.60
N ILE A 17 7.23 3.28 -7.54
CA ILE A 17 5.88 2.91 -7.97
C ILE A 17 5.96 2.32 -9.37
N TYR A 18 5.50 1.08 -9.50
CA TYR A 18 5.36 0.35 -10.76
C TYR A 18 3.88 0.16 -11.06
N SER A 19 3.49 0.35 -12.32
CA SER A 19 2.12 0.14 -12.78
C SER A 19 2.15 -0.65 -14.08
N PHE A 20 1.44 -1.77 -14.08
CA PHE A 20 1.30 -2.70 -15.20
C PHE A 20 -0.18 -2.88 -15.50
N GLY A 21 -0.76 -1.99 -16.31
CA GLY A 21 -2.16 -2.07 -16.71
C GLY A 21 -3.14 -2.09 -15.53
N ASP A 22 -3.53 -3.29 -15.13
CA ASP A 22 -4.46 -3.62 -14.04
C ASP A 22 -3.77 -4.01 -12.73
N TYR A 23 -2.48 -3.78 -12.58
CA TYR A 23 -1.75 -4.06 -11.36
C TYR A 23 -0.81 -2.90 -11.02
N TYR A 24 -0.60 -2.66 -9.72
CA TYR A 24 0.46 -1.78 -9.27
C TYR A 24 1.24 -2.38 -8.10
N SER A 25 2.48 -1.94 -7.97
CA SER A 25 3.34 -2.24 -6.85
C SER A 25 4.07 -0.97 -6.41
N ILE A 26 4.06 -0.70 -5.11
CA ILE A 26 4.87 0.32 -4.47
C ILE A 26 5.85 -0.39 -3.58
N THR A 27 7.14 -0.12 -3.79
CA THR A 27 8.20 -0.68 -2.96
C THR A 27 8.96 0.44 -2.27
N ALA A 28 9.19 0.31 -0.97
CA ALA A 28 9.98 1.24 -0.19
C ALA A 28 11.00 0.47 0.62
N ASN A 29 12.26 0.89 0.57
CA ASN A 29 13.31 0.32 1.39
C ASN A 29 13.43 1.14 2.67
N LEU A 30 13.46 0.44 3.80
CA LEU A 30 13.78 0.97 5.11
C LEU A 30 15.17 0.44 5.50
N SER A 31 15.81 1.06 6.49
CA SER A 31 17.01 0.46 7.09
C SER A 31 16.64 -0.90 7.69
N GLY A 32 17.16 -2.00 7.16
CA GLY A 32 16.93 -3.37 7.66
C GLY A 32 15.60 -4.03 7.25
N ALA A 33 14.79 -3.40 6.41
CA ALA A 33 13.51 -3.95 5.95
C ALA A 33 13.05 -3.37 4.61
N ARG A 34 12.09 -4.03 3.97
CA ARG A 34 11.41 -3.58 2.76
C ARG A 34 9.90 -3.67 2.96
N VAL A 35 9.20 -2.65 2.50
CA VAL A 35 7.75 -2.64 2.38
C VAL A 35 7.37 -2.77 0.92
N SER A 36 6.39 -3.63 0.63
CA SER A 36 5.75 -3.74 -0.67
C SER A 36 4.25 -3.58 -0.51
N LEU A 37 3.64 -2.65 -1.25
CA LEU A 37 2.20 -2.48 -1.31
C LEU A 37 1.76 -2.80 -2.72
N THR A 38 0.81 -3.72 -2.87
CA THR A 38 0.32 -4.09 -4.19
C THR A 38 -1.19 -4.12 -4.21
N GLY A 39 -1.76 -3.94 -5.39
CA GLY A 39 -3.19 -4.03 -5.59
C GLY A 39 -3.52 -4.17 -7.06
N THR A 40 -4.73 -4.65 -7.32
CA THR A 40 -5.25 -4.85 -8.66
C THR A 40 -6.23 -3.73 -9.03
N ALA A 41 -6.32 -3.40 -10.31
CA ALA A 41 -7.35 -2.56 -10.86
C ALA A 41 -8.57 -3.42 -11.15
N GLU A 42 -9.22 -3.98 -10.13
CA GLU A 42 -10.62 -4.28 -10.33
C GLU A 42 -11.34 -2.97 -10.63
N THR A 43 -12.20 -3.01 -11.65
CA THR A 43 -12.93 -1.85 -12.17
C THR A 43 -13.95 -1.39 -11.14
N MET A 44 -13.44 -0.68 -10.14
CA MET A 44 -14.26 0.11 -9.24
C MET A 44 -15.00 1.13 -10.09
N SER A 45 -16.34 1.03 -10.14
CA SER A 45 -17.18 2.10 -10.67
C SER A 45 -17.16 3.25 -9.67
N LEU A 46 -16.09 4.04 -9.72
CA LEU A 46 -15.97 5.27 -8.97
C LEU A 46 -16.86 6.32 -9.64
N PRO A 47 -17.72 7.02 -8.87
CA PRO A 47 -18.38 8.22 -9.38
C PRO A 47 -17.35 9.18 -9.99
N ALA A 48 -17.63 9.77 -11.15
CA ALA A 48 -16.70 10.70 -11.83
C ALA A 48 -16.29 11.92 -10.96
N THR A 49 -17.02 12.18 -9.89
CA THR A 49 -16.78 13.23 -8.89
C THR A 49 -15.87 12.79 -7.73
N SER A 50 -15.36 11.56 -7.77
CA SER A 50 -14.51 11.02 -6.70
C SER A 50 -13.24 11.87 -6.56
N LYS A 51 -13.04 12.41 -5.35
CA LYS A 51 -11.84 13.17 -5.02
C LYS A 51 -10.60 12.30 -5.20
N LEU A 52 -9.47 12.93 -5.54
CA LEU A 52 -8.17 12.29 -5.69
C LEU A 52 -7.84 11.36 -4.50
N ASN A 53 -8.16 11.83 -3.29
CA ASN A 53 -8.10 11.07 -2.06
C ASN A 53 -9.49 10.57 -1.69
N LEU A 54 -9.65 9.25 -1.65
CA LEU A 54 -10.85 8.63 -1.13
C LEU A 54 -10.81 8.66 0.42
N PRO A 55 -11.96 8.81 1.11
CA PRO A 55 -12.03 8.71 2.56
C PRO A 55 -11.35 7.43 3.07
N ASN A 56 -10.66 7.49 4.21
CA ASN A 56 -10.17 6.26 4.81
C ASN A 56 -11.33 5.55 5.51
N ILE A 57 -11.90 4.52 4.86
CA ILE A 57 -12.97 3.69 5.43
C ILE A 57 -12.46 2.53 6.30
N GLY A 58 -11.14 2.45 6.52
CA GLY A 58 -10.50 1.31 7.17
C GLY A 58 -10.35 0.10 6.25
N PRO A 59 -9.63 -0.94 6.65
CA PRO A 59 -9.55 -2.19 5.89
C PRO A 59 -10.77 -3.08 6.15
N GLU A 60 -11.33 -3.63 5.08
CA GLU A 60 -12.33 -4.69 5.13
C GLU A 60 -11.62 -6.05 4.99
N GLN A 61 -12.10 -7.09 5.71
CA GLN A 61 -11.56 -8.46 5.61
C GLN A 61 -10.03 -8.54 5.80
N LEU A 62 -9.48 -7.76 6.73
CA LEU A 62 -8.04 -7.77 7.02
C LEU A 62 -7.60 -9.13 7.54
N VAL A 63 -6.76 -9.81 6.77
CA VAL A 63 -6.06 -11.03 7.15
C VAL A 63 -4.56 -10.71 7.22
N ILE A 64 -3.90 -11.08 8.31
CA ILE A 64 -2.45 -10.94 8.46
C ILE A 64 -1.84 -12.32 8.61
N GLN A 65 -0.79 -12.58 7.84
CA GLN A 65 -0.05 -13.83 7.82
C GLN A 65 1.42 -13.54 8.12
N ARG A 66 2.05 -14.43 8.88
CA ARG A 66 3.51 -14.41 9.06
C ARG A 66 4.16 -15.17 7.92
N THR A 67 5.15 -14.56 7.28
CA THR A 67 6.01 -15.20 6.27
C THR A 67 7.34 -15.63 6.92
N VAL A 68 8.22 -16.26 6.15
CA VAL A 68 9.54 -16.71 6.62
C VAL A 68 10.39 -15.53 7.13
N ASP A 69 10.31 -14.40 6.45
CA ASP A 69 11.13 -13.21 6.66
C ASP A 69 10.31 -11.96 7.00
N GLY A 70 9.04 -12.11 7.35
CA GLY A 70 8.21 -10.98 7.72
C GLY A 70 6.72 -11.26 7.81
N GLN A 71 5.92 -10.39 7.20
CA GLN A 71 4.48 -10.37 7.35
C GLN A 71 3.79 -9.90 6.08
N LEU A 72 2.64 -10.51 5.79
CA LEU A 72 1.77 -10.16 4.67
C LEU A 72 0.38 -9.85 5.21
N ALA A 73 -0.11 -8.63 5.00
CA ALA A 73 -1.51 -8.30 5.17
C ALA A 73 -2.22 -8.30 3.83
N SER A 74 -3.40 -8.89 3.79
CA SER A 74 -4.35 -8.84 2.69
C SER A 74 -5.65 -8.23 3.18
N PHE A 75 -6.18 -7.27 2.46
CA PHE A 75 -7.41 -6.59 2.85
C PHE A 75 -8.11 -5.96 1.66
N VAL A 76 -9.42 -5.75 1.78
CA VAL A 76 -10.23 -5.09 0.77
C VAL A 76 -10.46 -3.64 1.17
N ARG A 77 -10.44 -2.73 0.19
CA ARG A 77 -11.03 -1.38 0.33
C ARG A 77 -11.75 -1.02 -0.92
N TYR A 78 -12.98 -0.54 -0.77
CA TYR A 78 -13.81 -0.15 -1.90
C TYR A 78 -14.02 -1.28 -2.92
N GLY A 79 -14.03 -2.53 -2.46
CA GLY A 79 -14.14 -3.70 -3.34
C GLY A 79 -12.86 -4.09 -4.07
N VAL A 80 -11.72 -3.41 -3.82
CA VAL A 80 -10.42 -3.78 -4.39
C VAL A 80 -9.57 -4.49 -3.35
N LEU A 81 -8.95 -5.61 -3.73
CA LEU A 81 -8.00 -6.34 -2.91
C LEU A 81 -6.62 -5.68 -2.94
N TYR A 82 -6.09 -5.40 -1.75
CA TYR A 82 -4.76 -4.88 -1.53
C TYR A 82 -3.94 -5.85 -0.70
N THR A 83 -2.63 -5.85 -0.94
CA THR A 83 -1.67 -6.51 -0.07
C THR A 83 -0.61 -5.54 0.41
N ALA A 84 -0.23 -5.67 1.68
CA ALA A 84 0.86 -4.94 2.31
C ALA A 84 1.82 -5.93 2.92
N GLU A 85 3.01 -6.04 2.34
CA GLU A 85 4.07 -6.93 2.76
C GLU A 85 5.17 -6.13 3.45
N LEU A 86 5.61 -6.62 4.61
CA LEU A 86 6.85 -6.23 5.27
C LEU A 86 7.80 -7.42 5.20
N ARG A 87 9.00 -7.20 4.68
CA ARG A 87 10.11 -8.16 4.74
C ARG A 87 11.25 -7.54 5.53
N CYS A 88 11.73 -8.20 6.57
CA CYS A 88 12.89 -7.75 7.34
C CYS A 88 14.13 -8.55 6.92
N ASP A 89 15.29 -7.89 6.92
CA ASP A 89 16.57 -8.55 6.62
C ASP A 89 16.92 -9.60 7.68
N THR A 90 16.42 -9.42 8.91
CA THR A 90 16.60 -10.35 10.02
C THR A 90 15.28 -10.64 10.75
N PRO A 91 15.04 -11.88 11.20
CA PRO A 91 13.84 -12.21 11.99
C PRO A 91 13.77 -11.52 13.36
N SER A 92 14.91 -11.01 13.86
CA SER A 92 15.01 -10.30 15.15
C SER A 92 14.52 -8.86 15.07
N ASP A 93 14.31 -8.32 13.88
CA ASP A 93 13.79 -6.96 13.69
C ASP A 93 12.43 -6.79 14.38
N THR A 94 12.34 -5.77 15.23
CA THR A 94 11.14 -5.51 16.04
C THR A 94 9.87 -5.32 15.20
N ARG A 95 10.01 -4.86 13.94
CA ARG A 95 8.88 -4.65 13.02
C ARG A 95 8.28 -5.98 12.55
N CYS A 96 9.07 -7.05 12.44
CA CYS A 96 8.62 -8.38 12.02
C CYS A 96 8.21 -9.29 13.21
N ARG A 97 8.49 -8.88 14.45
CA ARG A 97 8.16 -9.65 15.66
C ARG A 97 6.67 -9.72 15.96
N THR A 98 5.89 -8.71 15.59
CA THR A 98 4.44 -8.61 15.87
C THR A 98 3.71 -8.01 14.69
N GLU A 99 2.41 -8.26 14.56
CA GLU A 99 1.58 -7.71 13.46
C GLU A 99 1.39 -6.19 13.51
N THR A 100 1.84 -5.54 14.58
CA THR A 100 1.59 -4.12 14.84
C THR A 100 2.08 -3.22 13.71
N TYR A 101 3.24 -3.51 13.12
CA TYR A 101 3.79 -2.67 12.06
C TYR A 101 2.93 -2.72 10.81
N VAL A 102 2.65 -3.92 10.30
CA VAL A 102 1.82 -4.11 9.11
C VAL A 102 0.39 -3.62 9.35
N ARG A 103 -0.20 -3.84 10.53
CA ARG A 103 -1.52 -3.30 10.87
C ARG A 103 -1.54 -1.77 10.86
N SER A 104 -0.50 -1.13 11.40
CA SER A 104 -0.36 0.33 11.36
C SER A 104 -0.17 0.84 9.93
N LEU A 105 0.62 0.14 9.11
CA LEU A 105 0.84 0.48 7.69
C LEU A 105 -0.49 0.45 6.93
N VAL A 106 -1.29 -0.60 7.12
CA VAL A 106 -2.65 -0.68 6.54
C VAL A 106 -3.50 0.47 7.05
N ALA A 107 -3.59 0.71 8.37
CA ALA A 107 -4.43 1.77 8.92
C ALA A 107 -4.05 3.18 8.42
N LYS A 108 -2.75 3.45 8.27
CA LYS A 108 -2.19 4.74 7.85
C LYS A 108 -2.03 4.88 6.34
N SER A 109 -2.55 3.96 5.55
CA SER A 109 -2.52 4.09 4.09
C SER A 109 -3.78 4.73 3.56
N THR A 110 -3.65 5.58 2.54
CA THR A 110 -4.76 6.24 1.84
C THR A 110 -4.93 5.63 0.46
N VAL A 111 -6.18 5.41 0.06
CA VAL A 111 -6.47 5.00 -1.32
C VAL A 111 -6.57 6.25 -2.19
N VAL A 112 -5.71 6.32 -3.20
CA VAL A 112 -5.66 7.41 -4.18
C VAL A 112 -6.04 6.86 -5.54
N VAL A 113 -6.97 7.51 -6.23
CA VAL A 113 -7.36 7.08 -7.58
C VAL A 113 -6.26 7.49 -8.56
N MET A 114 -5.60 6.54 -9.22
CA MET A 114 -4.67 6.87 -10.31
C MET A 114 -5.42 7.53 -11.46
N GLY A 115 -5.33 8.85 -11.49
CA GLY A 115 -5.45 9.70 -12.66
C GLY A 115 -4.19 10.56 -12.80
N LYS A 116 -4.10 11.40 -13.84
CA LYS A 116 -2.97 12.31 -14.07
C LYS A 116 -2.55 13.10 -12.82
N ALA A 117 -3.53 13.53 -12.02
CA ALA A 117 -3.31 14.26 -10.76
C ALA A 117 -2.62 13.41 -9.66
N ALA A 118 -2.85 12.10 -9.60
CA ALA A 118 -2.20 11.21 -8.62
C ALA A 118 -0.72 10.97 -8.97
N ARG A 119 -0.43 10.81 -10.26
CA ARG A 119 0.96 10.73 -10.77
C ARG A 119 1.73 12.00 -10.45
N GLN A 120 1.10 13.16 -10.64
CA GLN A 120 1.68 14.45 -10.29
C GLN A 120 1.89 14.60 -8.77
N ALA A 121 0.92 14.22 -7.94
CA ALA A 121 1.03 14.28 -6.47
C ALA A 121 2.10 13.31 -5.90
N ALA A 122 2.32 12.17 -6.56
CA ALA A 122 3.37 11.21 -6.22
C ALA A 122 4.75 11.58 -6.80
N GLY A 123 4.90 12.73 -7.47
CA GLY A 123 6.17 13.16 -8.07
C GLY A 123 6.62 12.32 -9.27
N LEU A 124 5.73 11.53 -9.86
CA LEU A 124 6.05 10.56 -10.92
C LEU A 124 6.03 11.12 -12.34
N GLY A 125 5.92 12.44 -12.52
CA GLY A 125 5.86 13.06 -13.85
C GLY A 125 4.58 12.72 -14.63
N ALA A 126 4.31 13.52 -15.68
CA ALA A 126 3.08 13.46 -16.48
C ALA A 126 2.97 12.17 -17.32
#